data_AF-A0A7X4HHX4-F1
#
_entry.id   AF-A0A7X4HHX4-F1
#
_cell.length_a   1.000
_cell.length_b   1.000
_cell.length_c   1.000
_cell.angle_alpha   90.00
_cell.angle_beta   90.00
_cell.angle_gamma   90.00
#
_symmetry.space_group_name_H-M   'P 1'
#
loop_
_entity.id
_entity.type
_entity.pdbx_description
1 polymer ?
#
loop_
_entity_poly.entity_id
_entity_poly.type
_entity_poly.pdbx_seq_one_letter_code
_entity_poly.pdbx_strand_id
1 'polypeptide(L)'
;AAVAQGLKTHQVVALTTDAAAALSSAQAAALSTANVAALETADLAALKTAAIRALSSSQVGALTTDQVVALSTTQVAALVSSQAAGLGTDAIRAIETRDLAAIGTSIISTLSSTQITALSTDQVASL
;
A
#
# COMPACT_ATOMS: atom_id res chain seq x y z
N ALA A 1 11.70 14.40 -18.93
CA ALA A 1 10.24 14.18 -18.94
C ALA A 1 9.82 12.88 -19.69
N ALA A 2 10.63 11.81 -19.69
CA ALA A 2 10.36 10.63 -20.53
C ALA A 2 10.39 9.27 -19.80
N VAL A 3 10.48 9.24 -18.45
CA VAL A 3 10.30 8.00 -17.67
C VAL A 3 8.83 7.78 -17.27
N ALA A 4 7.94 8.76 -17.55
CA ALA A 4 6.51 8.69 -17.27
C ALA A 4 5.69 8.01 -18.39
N GLN A 5 6.33 7.57 -19.49
CA GLN A 5 5.69 6.62 -20.41
C GLN A 5 5.75 5.26 -19.73
N GLY A 6 4.64 4.91 -19.07
CA GLY A 6 4.50 3.82 -18.12
C GLY A 6 5.33 2.60 -18.46
N LEU A 7 6.10 2.15 -17.47
CA LEU A 7 6.63 0.79 -17.46
C LEU A 7 5.48 -0.13 -17.88
N LYS A 8 5.63 -0.89 -18.96
CA LYS A 8 4.68 -1.96 -19.28
C LYS A 8 4.63 -2.89 -18.06
N THR A 9 3.50 -3.52 -17.75
CA THR A 9 3.35 -4.38 -16.55
C THR A 9 4.47 -5.42 -16.44
N HIS A 10 4.93 -5.99 -17.56
CA HIS A 10 6.09 -6.89 -17.59
C HIS A 10 7.43 -6.25 -17.18
N GLN A 11 7.62 -4.95 -17.42
CA GLN A 11 8.81 -4.23 -16.96
C GLN A 11 8.76 -3.93 -15.46
N VAL A 12 7.56 -3.92 -14.86
CA VAL A 12 7.39 -3.83 -13.41
C VAL A 12 7.62 -5.18 -12.74
N VAL A 13 7.18 -6.28 -13.36
CA VAL A 13 7.53 -7.64 -12.91
C VAL A 13 9.04 -7.90 -13.03
N ALA A 14 9.70 -7.29 -14.03
CA ALA A 14 11.15 -7.38 -14.20
C ALA A 14 11.95 -6.36 -13.38
N LEU A 15 11.30 -5.59 -12.50
CA LEU A 15 12.00 -4.67 -11.61
C LEU A 15 12.82 -5.48 -10.62
N THR A 16 14.08 -5.14 -10.40
CA THR A 16 14.81 -5.73 -9.29
C THR A 16 14.40 -5.04 -8.00
N THR A 17 14.51 -5.75 -6.87
CA THR A 17 14.24 -5.18 -5.54
C THR A 17 15.09 -3.95 -5.23
N ASP A 18 16.32 -3.89 -5.74
CA ASP A 18 17.18 -2.70 -5.66
C ASP A 18 16.62 -1.51 -6.46
N ALA A 19 16.06 -1.76 -7.64
CA ALA A 19 15.42 -0.74 -8.45
C ALA A 19 14.11 -0.24 -7.79
N ALA A 20 13.36 -1.12 -7.13
CA ALA A 20 12.21 -0.75 -6.30
C ALA A 20 12.64 0.19 -5.16
N ALA A 21 13.70 -0.17 -4.42
CA ALA A 21 14.25 0.66 -3.34
C ALA A 21 14.78 2.02 -3.82
N ALA A 22 15.16 2.12 -5.09
CA ALA A 22 15.64 3.35 -5.72
C ALA A 22 14.51 4.28 -6.22
N LEU A 23 13.25 3.83 -6.27
CA LEU A 23 12.14 4.65 -6.76
C LEU A 23 11.97 5.93 -5.92
N SER A 24 11.94 7.06 -6.62
CA SER A 24 11.55 8.34 -6.01
C SER A 24 10.03 8.41 -5.79
N SER A 25 9.61 9.26 -4.86
CA SER A 25 8.18 9.55 -4.63
C SER A 25 7.44 9.97 -5.92
N ALA A 26 8.07 10.76 -6.78
CA ALA A 26 7.46 11.19 -8.04
C ALA A 26 7.28 10.02 -9.03
N GLN A 27 8.23 9.08 -9.07
CA GLN A 27 8.10 7.88 -9.90
C GLN A 27 7.04 6.93 -9.35
N ALA A 28 6.98 6.74 -8.02
CA ALA A 28 5.94 5.94 -7.38
C ALA A 28 4.53 6.52 -7.64
N ALA A 29 4.37 7.83 -7.51
CA ALA A 29 3.11 8.52 -7.81
C ALA A 29 2.68 8.39 -9.29
N ALA A 30 3.64 8.19 -10.21
CA ALA A 30 3.39 8.03 -11.64
C ALA A 30 3.02 6.60 -12.07
N LEU A 31 3.10 5.61 -11.18
CA LEU A 31 2.74 4.22 -11.51
C LEU A 31 1.23 4.10 -11.80
N SER A 32 0.86 3.32 -12.81
CA SER A 32 -0.57 2.98 -12.97
C SER A 32 -1.02 1.99 -11.88
N THR A 33 -2.33 1.87 -11.66
CA THR A 33 -2.89 0.84 -10.76
C THR A 33 -2.52 -0.58 -11.20
N ALA A 34 -2.46 -0.82 -12.51
CA ALA A 34 -2.01 -2.10 -13.07
C ALA A 34 -0.51 -2.36 -12.81
N ASN A 35 0.32 -1.32 -12.78
CA ASN A 35 1.71 -1.46 -12.37
C ASN A 35 1.83 -1.81 -10.90
N VAL A 36 1.06 -1.14 -10.04
CA VAL A 36 1.05 -1.40 -8.59
C VAL A 36 0.62 -2.84 -8.30
N ALA A 37 -0.47 -3.31 -8.91
CA ALA A 37 -0.94 -4.70 -8.76
C ALA A 37 0.04 -5.75 -9.32
N ALA A 38 0.96 -5.35 -10.22
CA ALA A 38 1.97 -6.22 -10.80
C ALA A 38 3.31 -6.22 -10.05
N LEU A 39 3.49 -5.39 -9.02
CA LEU A 39 4.70 -5.39 -8.19
C LEU A 39 4.81 -6.71 -7.41
N GLU A 40 6.00 -7.29 -7.39
CA GLU A 40 6.26 -8.43 -6.52
C GLU A 40 6.28 -7.98 -5.05
N THR A 41 5.94 -8.88 -4.13
CA THR A 41 5.88 -8.58 -2.68
C THR A 41 7.24 -8.15 -2.12
N ALA A 42 8.34 -8.71 -2.65
CA ALA A 42 9.70 -8.33 -2.29
C ALA A 42 10.04 -6.89 -2.69
N ASP A 43 9.62 -6.46 -3.88
CA ASP A 43 9.84 -5.11 -4.38
C ASP A 43 9.04 -4.09 -3.57
N LEU A 44 7.79 -4.44 -3.24
CA LEU A 44 6.94 -3.61 -2.41
C LEU A 44 7.53 -3.44 -1.00
N ALA A 45 8.03 -4.51 -0.39
CA ALA A 45 8.71 -4.47 0.91
C ALA A 45 9.99 -3.62 0.89
N ALA A 46 10.64 -3.48 -0.26
CA ALA A 46 11.83 -2.65 -0.44
C ALA A 46 11.53 -1.15 -0.68
N LEU A 47 10.27 -0.77 -0.94
CA LEU A 47 9.90 0.64 -1.14
C LEU A 47 10.11 1.47 0.12
N LYS A 48 10.70 2.65 -0.06
CA LYS A 48 10.83 3.64 1.02
C LYS A 48 9.44 4.14 1.44
N THR A 49 9.27 4.47 2.72
CA THR A 49 8.03 5.07 3.26
C THR A 49 7.62 6.35 2.52
N ALA A 50 8.58 7.14 2.03
CA ALA A 50 8.31 8.32 1.22
C ALA A 50 7.70 8.00 -0.15
N ALA A 51 8.02 6.84 -0.74
CA ALA A 51 7.39 6.36 -1.96
C ALA A 51 5.98 5.83 -1.67
N ILE A 52 5.81 5.08 -0.57
CA ILE A 52 4.48 4.63 -0.11
C ILE A 52 3.55 5.82 0.10
N ARG A 53 3.98 6.87 0.81
CA ARG A 53 3.20 8.10 1.03
C ARG A 53 2.85 8.88 -0.25
N ALA A 54 3.57 8.64 -1.33
CA ALA A 54 3.33 9.31 -2.61
C ALA A 54 2.28 8.59 -3.46
N LEU A 55 1.88 7.37 -3.09
CA LEU A 55 0.82 6.64 -3.77
C LEU A 55 -0.54 7.34 -3.55
N SER A 56 -1.32 7.44 -4.60
CA SER A 56 -2.72 7.86 -4.56
C SER A 56 -3.61 6.78 -3.91
N SER A 57 -4.81 7.18 -3.49
CA SER A 57 -5.82 6.25 -2.98
C SER A 57 -6.17 5.15 -3.98
N SER A 58 -6.27 5.47 -5.27
CA SER A 58 -6.54 4.48 -6.33
C SER A 58 -5.41 3.46 -6.50
N GLN A 59 -4.15 3.88 -6.36
CA GLN A 59 -3.00 2.99 -6.39
C GLN A 59 -2.99 2.07 -5.16
N VAL A 60 -3.25 2.62 -3.97
CA VAL A 60 -3.35 1.83 -2.73
C VAL A 60 -4.52 0.84 -2.79
N GLY A 61 -5.66 1.24 -3.34
CA GLY A 61 -6.80 0.34 -3.57
C GLY A 61 -6.57 -0.73 -4.64
N ALA A 62 -5.51 -0.61 -5.43
CA ALA A 62 -5.12 -1.62 -6.42
C ALA A 62 -4.15 -2.67 -5.86
N LEU A 63 -3.68 -2.52 -4.62
CA LEU A 63 -2.86 -3.53 -3.95
C LEU A 63 -3.67 -4.82 -3.75
N THR A 64 -3.03 -5.96 -4.02
CA THR A 64 -3.59 -7.26 -3.67
C THR A 64 -3.46 -7.52 -2.17
N THR A 65 -4.21 -8.49 -1.64
CA THR A 65 -4.09 -8.87 -0.22
C THR A 65 -2.69 -9.37 0.12
N ASP A 66 -2.05 -10.11 -0.78
CA ASP A 66 -0.68 -10.61 -0.59
C ASP A 66 0.34 -9.47 -0.53
N GLN A 67 0.13 -8.43 -1.35
CA GLN A 67 0.93 -7.21 -1.33
C GLN A 67 0.73 -6.44 -0.02
N VAL A 68 -0.50 -6.34 0.49
CA VAL A 68 -0.79 -5.68 1.77
C VAL A 68 -0.08 -6.40 2.92
N VAL A 69 -0.13 -7.73 2.97
CA VAL A 69 0.57 -8.55 3.98
C VAL A 69 2.10 -8.42 3.86
N ALA A 70 2.62 -8.19 2.65
CA ALA A 70 4.06 -8.02 2.44
C ALA A 70 4.61 -6.65 2.88
N LEU A 71 3.75 -5.67 3.17
CA LEU A 71 4.21 -4.39 3.69
C LEU A 71 4.79 -4.58 5.09
N SER A 72 5.95 -3.97 5.33
CA SER A 72 6.46 -3.88 6.70
C SER A 72 5.60 -2.96 7.55
N THR A 73 5.56 -3.20 8.86
CA THR A 73 4.88 -2.35 9.84
C THR A 73 5.25 -0.87 9.72
N THR A 74 6.51 -0.57 9.36
CA THR A 74 6.97 0.82 9.16
C THR A 74 6.37 1.45 7.89
N GLN A 75 6.19 0.68 6.81
CA GLN A 75 5.52 1.14 5.61
C GLN A 75 4.03 1.33 5.84
N VAL A 76 3.40 0.40 6.58
CA VAL A 76 1.98 0.51 6.93
C VAL A 76 1.74 1.74 7.83
N ALA A 77 2.59 1.98 8.83
CA ALA A 77 2.53 3.18 9.68
C ALA A 77 2.78 4.49 8.93
N ALA A 78 3.37 4.45 7.73
CA ALA A 78 3.58 5.62 6.89
C ALA A 78 2.34 6.02 6.08
N LEU A 79 1.31 5.18 6.01
CA LEU A 79 0.07 5.50 5.28
C LEU A 79 -0.63 6.73 5.86
N VAL A 80 -1.25 7.52 4.97
CA VAL A 80 -2.05 8.70 5.35
C VAL A 80 -3.55 8.45 5.15
N SER A 81 -4.39 9.31 5.73
CA SER A 81 -5.85 9.13 5.74
C SER A 81 -6.47 9.01 4.33
N SER A 82 -5.97 9.78 3.36
CA SER A 82 -6.43 9.67 1.97
C SER A 82 -6.13 8.30 1.35
N GLN A 83 -5.03 7.66 1.73
CA GLN A 83 -4.65 6.33 1.27
C GLN A 83 -5.48 5.24 1.94
N ALA A 84 -5.72 5.37 3.25
CA ALA A 84 -6.57 4.47 3.99
C ALA A 84 -8.02 4.45 3.46
N ALA A 85 -8.54 5.60 3.01
CA ALA A 85 -9.83 5.68 2.33
C ALA A 85 -9.87 4.91 0.99
N GLY A 86 -8.71 4.65 0.37
CA GLY A 86 -8.58 3.84 -0.84
C GLY A 86 -8.53 2.33 -0.60
N LEU A 87 -8.28 1.88 0.64
CA LEU A 87 -8.18 0.44 0.94
C LEU A 87 -9.54 -0.25 0.80
N GLY A 88 -9.58 -1.29 -0.03
CA GLY A 88 -10.73 -2.19 -0.12
C GLY A 88 -10.92 -2.99 1.17
N THR A 89 -12.12 -3.54 1.37
CA THR A 89 -12.45 -4.32 2.57
C THR A 89 -11.63 -5.59 2.72
N ASP A 90 -11.24 -6.23 1.61
CA ASP A 90 -10.36 -7.40 1.62
C ASP A 90 -8.94 -7.03 2.07
N ALA A 91 -8.42 -5.90 1.60
CA ALA A 91 -7.15 -5.34 2.07
C ALA A 91 -7.21 -5.02 3.56
N ILE A 92 -8.30 -4.40 4.04
CA ILE A 92 -8.50 -4.14 5.48
C ILE A 92 -8.43 -5.43 6.29
N ARG A 93 -9.07 -6.52 5.84
CA ARG A 93 -9.01 -7.83 6.53
C ARG A 93 -7.63 -8.49 6.47
N ALA A 94 -6.85 -8.18 5.44
CA ALA A 94 -5.50 -8.72 5.26
C ALA A 94 -4.45 -8.02 6.15
N ILE A 95 -4.73 -6.81 6.67
CA ILE A 95 -3.82 -6.10 7.58
C ILE A 95 -3.62 -6.92 8.85
N GLU A 96 -2.36 -7.21 9.19
CA GLU A 96 -2.03 -7.92 10.42
C GLU A 96 -2.35 -7.08 11.66
N THR A 97 -2.72 -7.71 12.77
CA THR A 97 -3.04 -7.00 14.03
C THR A 97 -1.87 -6.15 14.53
N ARG A 98 -0.62 -6.58 14.30
CA ARG A 98 0.58 -5.81 14.62
C ARG A 98 0.69 -4.51 13.81
N ASP A 99 0.25 -4.54 12.55
CA ASP A 99 0.32 -3.40 11.66
C ASP A 99 -0.80 -2.44 11.96
N LEU A 100 -1.99 -2.97 12.27
CA LEU A 100 -3.12 -2.17 12.72
C LEU A 100 -2.80 -1.38 14.01
N ALA A 101 -2.05 -1.98 14.94
CA ALA A 101 -1.56 -1.27 16.14
C ALA A 101 -0.55 -0.15 15.82
N ALA A 102 0.18 -0.27 14.70
CA ALA A 102 1.12 0.75 14.23
C ALA A 102 0.43 1.87 13.42
N ILE A 103 -0.70 1.56 12.79
CA ILE A 103 -1.59 2.54 12.17
C ILE A 103 -2.30 3.30 13.30
N GLY A 104 -1.83 4.52 13.60
CA GLY A 104 -2.40 5.33 14.68
C GLY A 104 -3.91 5.61 14.52
N THR A 105 -4.55 6.00 15.63
CA THR A 105 -6.01 6.25 15.73
C THR A 105 -6.54 7.29 14.72
N SER A 106 -5.69 8.20 14.25
CA SER A 106 -6.04 9.17 13.21
C SER A 106 -6.50 8.51 11.92
N ILE A 107 -5.89 7.39 11.51
CA ILE A 107 -6.30 6.65 10.32
C ILE A 107 -7.62 5.91 10.58
N ILE A 108 -7.74 5.25 11.74
CA ILE A 108 -8.94 4.50 12.11
C ILE A 108 -10.18 5.40 12.11
N SER A 109 -10.06 6.63 12.62
CA SER A 109 -11.16 7.62 12.60
C SER A 109 -11.59 8.08 11.20
N THR A 110 -10.77 7.81 10.17
CA THR A 110 -11.05 8.18 8.77
C THR A 110 -11.61 7.03 7.94
N LEU A 111 -11.69 5.82 8.51
CA LEU A 111 -12.29 4.69 7.84
C LEU A 111 -13.80 4.88 7.69
N SER A 112 -14.33 4.50 6.53
CA SER A 112 -15.77 4.49 6.28
C SER A 112 -16.47 3.40 7.10
N SER A 113 -17.79 3.53 7.29
CA SER A 113 -18.58 2.49 7.96
C SER A 113 -18.44 1.11 7.30
N THR A 114 -18.28 1.05 5.97
CA THR A 114 -18.03 -0.20 5.24
C THR A 114 -16.67 -0.82 5.56
N GLN A 115 -15.64 -0.01 5.76
CA GLN A 115 -14.31 -0.50 6.15
C GLN A 115 -14.29 -0.92 7.62
N ILE A 116 -14.98 -0.18 8.50
CA ILE A 116 -15.11 -0.53 9.93
C ILE A 116 -15.83 -1.86 10.09
N THR A 117 -16.92 -2.10 9.36
CA THR A 117 -17.63 -3.40 9.40
C THR A 117 -16.87 -4.54 8.74
N ALA A 118 -15.81 -4.24 7.98
CA ALA A 118 -14.95 -5.25 7.40
C ALA A 118 -13.90 -5.81 8.37
N LEU A 119 -13.55 -5.06 9.42
CA LEU A 119 -12.58 -5.49 10.43
C LEU A 119 -13.00 -6.83 11.05
N SER A 120 -12.02 -7.73 11.21
CA SER A 120 -12.23 -8.97 11.95
C SER A 120 -12.34 -8.71 13.45
N THR A 121 -12.83 -9.70 14.21
CA THR A 121 -12.88 -9.63 15.67
C THR A 121 -11.48 -9.46 16.28
N ASP A 122 -10.48 -10.13 15.71
CA ASP A 122 -9.10 -10.07 16.19
C ASP A 122 -8.48 -8.69 15.92
N GLN A 123 -8.79 -8.10 14.77
CA GLN A 123 -8.39 -6.74 14.44
C GLN A 123 -9.00 -5.73 15.40
N VAL A 124 -10.31 -5.81 15.66
CA VAL A 124 -10.98 -4.92 16.63
C VAL A 124 -10.41 -5.08 18.03
N ALA A 125 -10.07 -6.31 18.45
CA ALA A 125 -9.47 -6.58 19.76
C ALA A 125 -8.05 -6.02 19.91
N SER A 126 -7.35 -5.72 18.81
CA SER A 126 -6.00 -5.16 18.81
C SER A 126 -5.94 -3.62 18.85
N LEU A 127 -7.10 -2.95 18.76
CA LEU A 127 -7.27 -1.49 18.81
C LEU A 127 -7.43 -0.97 20.23
#